data_AF-A0A0G0DGC8-F1
#
_entry.id   AF-A0A0G0DGC8-F1
#
_cell.length_a   1.000
_cell.length_b   1.000
_cell.length_c   1.000
_cell.angle_alpha   90.00
_cell.angle_beta   90.00
_cell.angle_gamma   90.00
#
_symmetry.space_group_name_H-M   'P 1'
#
loop_
_entity.id
_entity.type
_entity.pdbx_description
1 polymer ?
#
loop_
_entity_poly.entity_id
_entity_poly.type
_entity_poly.pdbx_seq_one_letter_code
_entity_poly.pdbx_strand_id
1 'polypeptide(L)'
;MNKLLAQDKIVPRGFDGVDLKELEFPVNPNDAINKFFQNQNIIVGDKIKSIKDSLVVYTQFALAFAGYALMLALIYSGVKYMLAGSDEARLTSAKKNLYWSIIGFAIVFFALAIFKLVISTNLGGQDWELTEKTHNDIFLKLIVTITPIINWILSITGVLFMILLVINGFRYLISAGGEGTETAKKSFVNAIIGLVIVAFSFAIASLIQKTFSDLSITPNI
;
A
#
# COMPACT_ATOMS: atom_id res chain seq x y z
N MET A 1 29.99 -20.92 53.53
CA MET A 1 30.85 -19.78 53.18
C MET A 1 32.01 -20.32 52.35
N ASN A 2 32.34 -19.66 51.22
CA ASN A 2 33.47 -19.92 50.30
C ASN A 2 33.25 -20.89 49.12
N LYS A 3 32.48 -20.42 48.13
CA LYS A 3 32.82 -20.56 46.69
C LYS A 3 32.51 -19.27 45.91
N LEU A 4 32.82 -18.11 46.50
CA LEU A 4 32.66 -16.78 45.89
C LEU A 4 34.01 -16.16 45.44
N LEU A 5 35.07 -16.95 45.23
CA LEU A 5 36.41 -16.43 44.94
C LEU A 5 37.10 -17.09 43.73
N ALA A 6 36.33 -17.41 42.68
CA ALA A 6 36.95 -17.58 41.36
C ALA A 6 37.02 -16.19 40.72
N GLN A 7 38.17 -15.55 40.96
CA GLN A 7 38.61 -14.27 40.42
C GLN A 7 37.93 -13.89 39.10
N ASP A 8 37.10 -12.87 39.20
CA ASP A 8 36.92 -11.86 38.16
C ASP A 8 38.31 -11.23 37.90
N LYS A 9 39.17 -11.95 37.17
CA LYS A 9 40.35 -11.35 36.56
C LYS A 9 39.79 -10.43 35.50
N ILE A 10 39.72 -9.15 35.84
CA ILE A 10 39.49 -8.04 34.92
C ILE A 10 40.55 -8.21 33.83
N VAL A 11 40.17 -8.91 32.76
CA VAL A 11 40.96 -8.98 31.55
C VAL A 11 40.95 -7.56 31.04
N PRO A 12 42.09 -6.91 30.79
CA PRO A 12 42.07 -5.62 30.14
C PRO A 12 41.30 -5.83 28.84
N ARG A 13 40.12 -5.23 28.73
CA ARG A 13 39.42 -5.14 27.45
C ARG A 13 40.46 -4.58 26.49
N GLY A 14 40.74 -5.32 25.41
CA GLY A 14 41.56 -4.77 24.34
C GLY A 14 40.95 -3.47 23.85
N PHE A 15 41.72 -2.66 23.13
CA PHE A 15 41.24 -1.41 22.56
C PHE A 15 39.89 -1.68 21.88
N ASP A 16 38.84 -1.12 22.47
CA ASP A 16 37.56 -0.90 21.82
C ASP A 16 36.77 -2.18 21.44
N GLY A 17 36.80 -3.20 22.32
CA GLY A 17 35.83 -4.30 22.27
C GLY A 17 36.28 -5.58 21.56
N VAL A 18 37.58 -5.81 21.38
CA VAL A 18 38.10 -7.15 21.03
C VAL A 18 38.73 -7.78 22.27
N ASP A 19 38.25 -8.96 22.66
CA ASP A 19 38.88 -9.72 23.73
C ASP A 19 40.21 -10.29 23.24
N LEU A 20 41.33 -9.85 23.83
CA LEU A 20 42.70 -10.24 23.45
C LEU A 20 42.96 -11.75 23.58
N LYS A 21 42.08 -12.48 24.26
CA LYS A 21 42.10 -13.95 24.39
C LYS A 21 41.62 -14.66 23.13
N GLU A 22 40.86 -13.97 22.28
CA GLU A 22 40.33 -14.51 21.04
C GLU A 22 41.31 -14.36 19.87
N LEU A 23 42.43 -13.67 20.07
CA LEU A 23 43.47 -13.50 19.07
C LEU A 23 44.58 -14.54 19.31
N GLU A 24 44.90 -15.30 18.26
CA GLU A 24 46.06 -16.19 18.28
C GLU A 24 47.34 -15.35 18.17
N PHE A 25 48.36 -15.68 18.96
CA PHE A 25 49.64 -14.98 18.95
C PHE A 25 50.66 -15.71 18.06
N PRO A 26 51.45 -15.00 17.24
CA PRO A 26 51.50 -13.54 17.08
C PRO A 26 50.27 -12.98 16.35
N VAL A 27 49.75 -11.85 16.84
CA VAL A 27 48.50 -11.28 16.34
C VAL A 27 48.66 -10.82 14.90
N ASN A 28 47.85 -11.39 14.01
CA ASN A 28 47.67 -10.89 12.66
C ASN A 28 46.80 -9.62 12.70
N PRO A 29 47.30 -8.45 12.24
CA PRO A 29 46.53 -7.21 12.27
C PRO A 29 45.18 -7.30 11.53
N ASN A 30 45.10 -8.06 10.45
CA ASN A 30 43.86 -8.18 9.66
C ASN A 30 42.77 -8.94 10.44
N ASP A 31 43.14 -9.96 11.20
CA ASP A 31 42.20 -10.77 11.98
C ASP A 31 41.65 -9.98 13.18
N ALA A 32 42.49 -9.17 13.82
CA ALA A 32 42.07 -8.25 14.88
C ALA A 32 41.11 -7.16 14.36
N ILE A 33 41.38 -6.60 13.17
CA ILE A 33 40.53 -5.61 12.52
C ILE A 33 39.15 -6.21 12.20
N ASN A 34 39.10 -7.41 11.62
CA ASN A 34 37.83 -8.06 11.29
C ASN A 34 36.98 -8.34 12.54
N LYS A 35 37.60 -8.84 13.62
CA LYS A 35 36.89 -9.10 14.89
C LYS A 35 36.40 -7.82 15.56
N PHE A 36 37.15 -6.73 15.48
CA PHE A 36 36.75 -5.43 16.02
C PHE A 36 35.44 -4.93 15.39
N PHE A 37 35.35 -4.93 14.07
CA PHE A 37 34.13 -4.48 13.38
C PHE A 37 32.94 -5.40 13.60
N GLN A 38 33.18 -6.72 13.71
CA GLN A 38 32.15 -7.71 14.03
C GLN A 38 31.61 -7.54 15.45
N ASN A 39 32.48 -7.37 16.46
CA ASN A 39 32.04 -7.31 17.86
C ASN A 39 31.35 -5.98 18.23
N GLN A 40 31.63 -4.89 17.50
CA GLN A 40 30.88 -3.64 17.61
C GLN A 40 29.49 -3.72 16.96
N ASN A 41 29.15 -4.83 16.29
CA ASN A 41 27.96 -4.96 15.45
C ASN A 41 27.85 -3.83 14.40
N ILE A 42 28.99 -3.25 14.01
CA ILE A 42 29.12 -2.22 12.97
C ILE A 42 29.62 -2.92 11.72
N ILE A 43 28.79 -3.80 11.16
CA ILE A 43 28.94 -4.16 9.75
C ILE A 43 28.18 -3.09 8.99
N VAL A 44 28.88 -2.23 8.25
CA VAL A 44 28.27 -1.17 7.43
C VAL A 44 27.18 -1.73 6.51
N GLY A 45 27.31 -3.00 6.10
CA GLY A 45 26.31 -3.78 5.37
C GLY A 45 24.96 -3.92 6.10
N ASP A 46 24.94 -4.22 7.39
CA ASP A 46 23.70 -4.47 8.15
C ASP A 46 22.90 -3.17 8.35
N LYS A 47 23.59 -2.06 8.58
CA LYS A 47 22.96 -0.73 8.64
C LYS A 47 22.38 -0.33 7.29
N ILE A 48 23.08 -0.59 6.18
CA ILE A 48 22.58 -0.30 4.83
C ILE A 48 21.36 -1.18 4.51
N LYS A 49 21.38 -2.47 4.86
CA LYS A 49 20.22 -3.37 4.69
C LYS A 49 19.00 -2.88 5.48
N SER A 50 19.19 -2.51 6.75
CA SER A 50 18.11 -1.97 7.59
C SER A 50 17.50 -0.67 7.05
N ILE A 51 18.33 0.24 6.50
CA ILE A 51 17.86 1.48 5.86
C ILE A 51 17.04 1.18 4.60
N LYS A 52 17.51 0.25 3.77
CA LYS A 52 16.84 -0.20 2.55
C LYS A 52 15.46 -0.81 2.85
N ASP A 53 15.39 -1.73 3.81
CA ASP A 53 14.15 -2.39 4.24
C ASP A 53 13.15 -1.36 4.78
N SER A 54 13.62 -0.44 5.62
CA SER A 54 12.77 0.64 6.17
C SER A 54 12.19 1.53 5.07
N LEU A 55 12.99 1.91 4.07
CA LEU A 55 12.56 2.75 2.94
C LEU A 55 11.44 2.09 2.11
N VAL A 56 11.56 0.78 1.89
CA VAL A 56 10.54 0.01 1.18
C VAL A 56 9.24 -0.02 1.96
N VAL A 57 9.29 -0.33 3.26
CA VAL A 57 8.10 -0.38 4.12
C VAL A 57 7.36 0.96 4.14
N TYR A 58 8.08 2.08 4.31
CA TYR A 58 7.46 3.41 4.32
C TYR A 58 6.83 3.77 2.98
N THR A 59 7.48 3.41 1.88
CA THR A 59 6.97 3.69 0.53
C THR A 59 5.73 2.84 0.22
N GLN A 60 5.75 1.55 0.56
CA GLN A 60 4.59 0.67 0.44
C GLN A 60 3.42 1.17 1.29
N PHE A 61 3.69 1.61 2.52
CA PHE A 61 2.67 2.19 3.40
C PHE A 61 2.03 3.45 2.78
N ALA A 62 2.85 4.38 2.28
CA ALA A 62 2.37 5.60 1.64
C ALA A 62 1.52 5.30 0.39
N LEU A 63 1.96 4.36 -0.45
CA LEU A 63 1.25 3.97 -1.67
C LEU A 63 -0.05 3.23 -1.36
N ALA A 64 -0.07 2.36 -0.35
CA ALA A 64 -1.29 1.68 0.09
C ALA A 64 -2.31 2.68 0.62
N PHE A 65 -1.88 3.57 1.50
CA PHE A 65 -2.73 4.62 2.04
C PHE A 65 -3.31 5.51 0.94
N ALA A 66 -2.47 5.95 0.00
CA ALA A 66 -2.92 6.72 -1.17
C ALA A 66 -3.92 5.93 -2.03
N GLY A 67 -3.65 4.66 -2.32
CA GLY A 67 -4.51 3.78 -3.09
C GLY A 67 -5.90 3.62 -2.45
N TYR A 68 -5.95 3.35 -1.14
CA TYR A 68 -7.22 3.23 -0.41
C TYR A 68 -7.97 4.56 -0.32
N ALA A 69 -7.28 5.67 -0.07
CA ALA A 69 -7.90 7.00 -0.02
C ALA A 69 -8.51 7.39 -1.39
N LEU A 70 -7.77 7.17 -2.47
CA LEU A 70 -8.25 7.42 -3.83
C LEU A 70 -9.40 6.52 -4.23
N MET A 71 -9.40 5.27 -3.77
CA MET A 71 -10.50 4.34 -3.98
C MET A 71 -11.78 4.84 -3.30
N LEU A 72 -11.70 5.28 -2.05
CA LEU A 72 -12.84 5.89 -1.36
C LEU A 72 -13.30 7.17 -2.07
N ALA A 73 -12.37 8.01 -2.55
CA ALA A 73 -12.69 9.19 -3.34
C ALA A 73 -13.38 8.86 -4.67
N LEU A 74 -12.98 7.75 -5.33
CA LEU A 74 -13.59 7.26 -6.56
C LEU A 74 -15.01 6.76 -6.31
N ILE A 75 -15.22 5.97 -5.25
CA ILE A 75 -16.55 5.50 -4.83
C ILE A 75 -17.46 6.70 -4.51
N TYR A 76 -16.96 7.65 -3.71
CA TYR A 76 -17.68 8.86 -3.36
C TYR A 76 -18.05 9.67 -4.62
N SER A 77 -17.13 9.80 -5.56
CA SER A 77 -17.36 10.48 -6.84
C SER A 77 -18.42 9.76 -7.67
N GLY A 78 -18.39 8.42 -7.72
CA GLY A 78 -19.40 7.60 -8.38
C GLY A 78 -20.78 7.80 -7.77
N VAL A 79 -20.91 7.65 -6.44
CA VAL A 79 -22.17 7.89 -5.71
C VAL A 79 -22.69 9.30 -5.97
N LYS A 80 -21.82 10.32 -5.86
CA LYS A 80 -22.16 11.72 -6.14
C LYS A 80 -22.61 11.93 -7.59
N TYR A 81 -21.96 11.28 -8.56
CA TYR A 81 -22.33 11.36 -9.98
C TYR A 81 -23.73 10.80 -10.22
N MET A 82 -24.04 9.65 -9.63
CA MET A 82 -25.35 9.04 -9.76
C MET A 82 -26.44 9.89 -9.10
N LEU A 83 -26.20 10.41 -7.90
CA LEU A 83 -27.16 11.25 -7.17
C LEU A 83 -27.36 12.64 -7.80
N ALA A 84 -26.48 13.06 -8.71
CA ALA A 84 -26.64 14.33 -9.43
C ALA A 84 -27.82 14.28 -10.42
N GLY A 85 -28.22 13.09 -10.90
CA GLY A 85 -29.36 12.93 -11.81
C GLY A 85 -29.21 13.75 -13.09
N SER A 86 -30.12 14.71 -13.31
CA SER A 86 -30.11 15.63 -14.45
C SER A 86 -29.60 17.04 -14.13
N ASP A 87 -29.16 17.31 -12.90
CA ASP A 87 -28.66 18.63 -12.49
C ASP A 87 -27.23 18.85 -13.03
N GLU A 88 -27.09 19.78 -13.98
CA GLU A 88 -25.82 20.04 -14.67
C GLU A 88 -24.71 20.55 -13.74
N ALA A 89 -25.04 21.34 -12.71
CA ALA A 89 -24.05 21.86 -11.77
C ALA A 89 -23.48 20.74 -10.89
N ARG A 90 -24.37 19.84 -10.44
CA ARG A 90 -23.99 18.66 -9.64
C ARG A 90 -23.21 17.65 -10.48
N LEU A 91 -23.62 17.45 -11.74
CA LEU A 91 -22.91 16.59 -12.68
C LEU A 91 -21.50 17.10 -12.98
N THR A 92 -21.34 18.40 -13.23
CA THR A 92 -20.02 19.00 -13.50
C THR A 92 -19.09 18.81 -12.30
N SER A 93 -19.60 19.05 -11.10
CA SER A 93 -18.85 18.83 -9.85
C SER A 93 -18.46 17.36 -9.66
N ALA A 94 -19.37 16.42 -9.95
CA ALA A 94 -19.08 14.99 -9.85
C ALA A 94 -18.06 14.52 -10.91
N LYS A 95 -18.18 14.99 -12.16
CA LYS A 95 -17.23 14.72 -13.25
C LYS A 95 -15.83 15.20 -12.90
N LYS A 96 -15.72 16.41 -12.35
CA LYS A 96 -14.42 16.96 -11.92
C LYS A 96 -13.81 16.08 -10.82
N ASN A 97 -14.58 15.69 -9.81
CA ASN A 97 -14.09 14.82 -8.74
C ASN A 97 -13.65 13.44 -9.26
N LEU A 98 -14.43 12.87 -10.20
CA LEU A 98 -14.10 11.63 -10.86
C LEU A 98 -12.78 11.72 -11.63
N TYR A 99 -12.60 12.81 -12.40
CA TYR A 99 -11.38 13.07 -13.16
C TYR A 99 -10.14 13.13 -12.25
N TRP A 100 -10.21 13.88 -11.14
CA TRP A 100 -9.11 13.93 -10.16
C TRP A 100 -8.83 12.59 -9.50
N SER A 101 -9.87 11.80 -9.20
CA SER A 101 -9.69 10.47 -8.61
C SER A 101 -9.00 9.51 -9.59
N ILE A 102 -9.38 9.54 -10.87
CA ILE A 102 -8.75 8.74 -11.93
C ILE A 102 -7.29 9.15 -12.15
N ILE A 103 -7.01 10.46 -12.20
CA ILE A 103 -5.62 10.96 -12.30
C ILE A 103 -4.80 10.52 -11.10
N GLY A 104 -5.35 10.64 -9.89
CA GLY A 104 -4.67 10.19 -8.67
C GLY A 104 -4.29 8.71 -8.77
N PHE A 105 -5.18 7.87 -9.29
CA PHE A 105 -4.87 6.46 -9.54
C PHE A 105 -3.75 6.27 -10.55
N ALA A 106 -3.77 6.99 -11.67
CA ALA A 106 -2.69 6.93 -12.64
C ALA A 106 -1.34 7.31 -12.00
N ILE A 107 -1.32 8.36 -11.17
CA ILE A 107 -0.11 8.78 -10.43
C ILE A 107 0.38 7.68 -9.50
N VAL A 108 -0.51 7.02 -8.76
CA VAL A 108 -0.13 5.89 -7.87
C VAL A 108 0.44 4.71 -8.68
N PHE A 109 -0.15 4.37 -9.82
CA PHE A 109 0.36 3.32 -10.70
C PHE A 109 1.74 3.68 -11.29
N PHE A 110 1.92 4.93 -11.74
CA PHE A 110 3.22 5.41 -12.19
C PHE A 110 4.26 5.42 -11.06
N ALA A 111 3.88 5.83 -9.85
CA ALA A 111 4.76 5.81 -8.69
C ALA A 111 5.20 4.38 -8.35
N LEU A 112 4.28 3.41 -8.42
CA LEU A 112 4.61 1.99 -8.26
C LEU A 112 5.56 1.49 -9.34
N ALA A 113 5.34 1.87 -10.60
CA ALA A 113 6.21 1.49 -11.71
C ALA A 113 7.62 2.07 -11.55
N ILE A 114 7.72 3.35 -11.19
CA ILE A 114 9.00 4.02 -10.93
C ILE A 114 9.70 3.39 -9.73
N PHE A 115 8.98 3.15 -8.62
CA PHE A 115 9.54 2.53 -7.43
C PHE A 115 10.14 1.15 -7.73
N LYS A 116 9.41 0.30 -8.46
CA LYS A 116 9.91 -1.00 -8.92
C LYS A 116 11.12 -0.87 -9.83
N LEU A 117 11.10 0.08 -10.75
CA LEU A 117 12.23 0.35 -11.66
C LEU A 117 13.47 0.79 -10.87
N VAL A 118 13.32 1.71 -9.91
CA VAL A 118 14.41 2.24 -9.09
C VAL A 118 15.05 1.13 -8.26
N ILE A 119 14.25 0.30 -7.59
CA ILE A 119 14.75 -0.86 -6.82
C ILE A 119 15.46 -1.84 -7.74
N SER A 120 14.89 -2.13 -8.91
CA SER A 120 15.44 -3.11 -9.85
C SER A 120 16.75 -2.68 -10.52
N THR A 121 17.04 -1.38 -10.63
CA THR A 121 18.15 -0.88 -11.47
C THR A 121 19.28 -0.22 -10.68
N ASN A 122 18.99 0.49 -9.58
CA ASN A 122 19.95 1.39 -8.93
C ASN A 122 20.50 0.89 -7.59
N LEU A 123 20.03 -0.27 -7.11
CA LEU A 123 20.07 -0.55 -5.68
C LEU A 123 20.59 -1.95 -5.32
N GLY A 124 21.24 -2.62 -6.29
CA GLY A 124 21.70 -4.00 -6.22
C GLY A 124 20.58 -4.94 -6.66
N GLY A 125 20.76 -5.54 -7.84
CA GLY A 125 19.79 -6.47 -8.41
C GLY A 125 19.48 -7.65 -7.48
N GLN A 126 18.25 -8.12 -7.60
CA GLN A 126 17.69 -9.39 -7.10
C GLN A 126 17.69 -9.71 -5.59
N ASP A 127 18.51 -9.11 -4.74
CA ASP A 127 18.61 -9.55 -3.32
C ASP A 127 17.96 -8.58 -2.33
N TRP A 128 16.91 -7.88 -2.74
CA TRP A 128 16.01 -7.23 -1.79
C TRP A 128 15.06 -8.30 -1.26
N GLU A 129 15.62 -9.27 -0.54
CA GLU A 129 14.84 -10.14 0.34
C GLU A 129 14.24 -9.23 1.41
N LEU A 130 13.01 -8.77 1.15
CA LEU A 130 12.20 -8.12 2.16
C LEU A 130 12.01 -9.14 3.27
N THR A 131 12.75 -8.88 4.34
CA THR A 131 12.88 -9.66 5.55
C THR A 131 11.60 -10.40 5.91
N GLU A 132 11.78 -11.69 6.14
CA GLU A 132 10.90 -12.70 6.74
C GLU A 132 9.54 -12.19 7.21
N LYS A 133 8.48 -12.80 6.67
CA LYS A 133 7.07 -12.62 7.00
C LYS A 133 6.87 -12.66 8.50
N THR A 134 7.03 -11.51 9.15
CA THR A 134 6.84 -11.42 10.57
C THR A 134 5.33 -11.44 10.73
N HIS A 135 4.79 -12.42 11.45
CA HIS A 135 3.35 -12.54 11.73
C HIS A 135 2.77 -11.30 12.44
N ASN A 136 3.60 -10.29 12.71
CA ASN A 136 3.30 -9.03 13.38
C ASN A 136 3.50 -7.78 12.51
N ASP A 137 3.57 -7.91 11.18
CA ASP A 137 3.60 -6.74 10.31
C ASP A 137 2.31 -5.94 10.46
N ILE A 138 2.43 -4.80 11.15
CA ILE A 138 1.34 -3.86 11.43
C ILE A 138 0.65 -3.46 10.12
N PHE A 139 1.43 -3.33 9.05
CA PHE A 139 0.94 -3.02 7.71
C PHE A 139 0.03 -4.11 7.13
N LEU A 140 0.44 -5.38 7.21
CA LEU A 140 -0.37 -6.50 6.70
C LEU A 140 -1.64 -6.67 7.53
N LYS A 141 -1.53 -6.55 8.85
CA LYS A 141 -2.69 -6.56 9.75
C LYS A 141 -3.68 -5.45 9.39
N LEU A 142 -3.19 -4.24 9.08
CA LEU A 142 -4.05 -3.13 8.66
C LEU A 142 -4.76 -3.44 7.34
N ILE A 143 -4.05 -3.93 6.33
CA ILE A 143 -4.61 -4.29 5.02
C ILE A 143 -5.68 -5.39 5.16
N VAL A 144 -5.37 -6.45 5.90
CA VAL A 144 -6.29 -7.57 6.11
C VAL A 144 -7.52 -7.12 6.91
N THR A 145 -7.36 -6.18 7.85
CA THR A 145 -8.47 -5.65 8.66
C THR A 145 -9.35 -4.67 7.88
N ILE A 146 -8.78 -3.82 7.01
CA ILE A 146 -9.54 -2.81 6.26
C ILE A 146 -10.25 -3.42 5.03
N THR A 147 -9.69 -4.47 4.44
CA THR A 147 -10.23 -5.08 3.21
C THR A 147 -11.69 -5.54 3.34
N PRO A 148 -12.12 -6.24 4.40
CA PRO A 148 -13.53 -6.58 4.61
C PRO A 148 -14.45 -5.36 4.71
N ILE A 149 -13.99 -4.30 5.38
CA ILE A 149 -14.76 -3.05 5.56
C ILE A 149 -15.01 -2.41 4.19
N ILE A 150 -13.98 -2.34 3.36
CA ILE A 150 -14.06 -1.82 2.00
C ILE A 150 -15.03 -2.64 1.17
N ASN A 151 -14.87 -3.96 1.14
CA ASN A 151 -15.74 -4.85 0.35
C ASN A 151 -17.20 -4.71 0.79
N TRP A 152 -17.45 -4.50 2.08
CA TRP A 152 -18.78 -4.22 2.61
C TRP A 152 -19.35 -2.89 2.10
N ILE A 153 -18.56 -1.79 2.12
CA ILE A 153 -18.96 -0.49 1.54
C ILE A 153 -19.27 -0.62 0.04
N LEU A 154 -18.43 -1.33 -0.72
CA LEU A 154 -18.68 -1.56 -2.15
C LEU A 154 -19.96 -2.36 -2.38
N SER A 155 -20.25 -3.38 -1.56
CA SER A 155 -21.46 -4.19 -1.68
C SER A 155 -22.73 -3.36 -1.45
N ILE A 156 -22.75 -2.52 -0.40
CA ILE A 156 -23.87 -1.61 -0.12
C ILE A 156 -24.03 -0.60 -1.25
N THR A 157 -22.92 -0.05 -1.73
CA THR A 157 -22.93 0.88 -2.87
C THR A 157 -23.52 0.20 -4.11
N GLY A 158 -23.12 -1.03 -4.42
CA GLY A 158 -23.68 -1.79 -5.55
C GLY A 158 -25.21 -1.96 -5.46
N VAL A 159 -25.73 -2.33 -4.28
CA VAL A 159 -27.19 -2.46 -4.07
C VAL A 159 -27.90 -1.11 -4.21
N LEU A 160 -27.33 -0.04 -3.65
CA LEU A 160 -27.87 1.31 -3.77
C LEU A 160 -27.97 1.75 -5.25
N PHE A 161 -26.92 1.46 -6.03
CA PHE A 161 -26.89 1.74 -7.46
C PHE A 161 -27.94 0.96 -8.23
N MET A 162 -28.15 -0.31 -7.90
CA MET A 162 -29.19 -1.13 -8.51
C MET A 162 -30.58 -0.52 -8.27
N ILE A 163 -30.91 -0.14 -7.03
CA ILE A 163 -32.20 0.48 -6.70
C ILE A 163 -32.42 1.77 -7.50
N LEU A 164 -31.40 2.64 -7.54
CA LEU A 164 -31.50 3.91 -8.25
C LEU A 164 -31.59 3.74 -9.77
N LEU A 165 -30.91 2.74 -10.34
CA LEU A 165 -31.05 2.41 -11.76
C LEU A 165 -32.49 2.00 -12.08
N VAL A 166 -33.10 1.18 -11.25
CA VAL A 166 -34.50 0.76 -11.39
C VAL A 166 -35.44 1.97 -11.32
N ILE A 167 -35.27 2.85 -10.32
CA ILE A 167 -36.10 4.07 -10.17
C ILE A 167 -35.99 4.99 -11.39
N ASN A 168 -34.76 5.26 -11.86
CA ASN A 168 -34.54 6.11 -13.03
C ASN A 168 -35.05 5.46 -14.32
N GLY A 169 -34.98 4.13 -14.42
CA GLY A 169 -35.53 3.35 -15.53
C GLY A 169 -37.05 3.44 -15.60
N PHE A 170 -37.75 3.18 -14.49
CA PHE A 170 -39.21 3.34 -14.42
C PHE A 170 -39.64 4.77 -14.74
N ARG A 171 -38.93 5.77 -14.19
CA ARG A 171 -39.22 7.18 -14.47
C ARG A 171 -39.06 7.51 -15.95
N TYR A 172 -38.05 6.95 -16.63
CA TYR A 172 -37.88 7.11 -18.07
C TYR A 172 -39.04 6.51 -18.86
N LEU A 173 -39.43 5.27 -18.54
CA LEU A 173 -40.53 4.57 -19.23
C LEU A 173 -41.87 5.31 -19.11
N ILE A 174 -42.20 5.84 -17.93
CA ILE A 174 -43.47 6.53 -17.69
C ILE A 174 -43.48 7.94 -18.31
N SER A 175 -42.31 8.59 -18.37
CA SER A 175 -42.20 9.93 -18.97
C SER A 175 -42.24 9.95 -20.51
N ALA A 176 -42.22 8.77 -21.15
CA ALA A 176 -42.09 8.64 -22.59
C ALA A 176 -43.24 9.31 -23.35
N GLY A 177 -42.91 10.29 -24.19
CA GLY A 177 -43.88 11.00 -25.03
C GLY A 177 -44.44 12.29 -24.41
N GLY A 178 -44.00 12.67 -23.20
CA GLY A 178 -44.38 13.93 -22.54
C GLY A 178 -43.20 14.86 -22.26
N GLU A 179 -43.52 16.06 -21.76
CA GLU A 179 -42.56 17.03 -21.24
C GLU A 179 -41.82 16.44 -20.02
N GLY A 180 -40.53 16.15 -20.17
CA GLY A 180 -39.72 15.48 -19.15
C GLY A 180 -39.01 14.19 -19.63
N THR A 181 -39.36 13.69 -20.82
CA THR A 181 -38.67 12.55 -21.44
C THR A 181 -37.15 12.76 -21.51
N GLU A 182 -36.71 13.96 -21.91
CA GLU A 182 -35.27 14.25 -22.08
C GLU A 182 -34.52 14.26 -20.74
N THR A 183 -35.12 14.84 -19.70
CA THR A 183 -34.57 14.89 -18.35
C THR A 183 -34.48 13.49 -17.73
N ALA A 184 -35.51 12.67 -17.91
CA ALA A 184 -35.52 11.29 -17.44
C ALA A 184 -34.50 10.43 -18.20
N LYS A 185 -34.36 10.63 -19.53
CA LYS A 185 -33.34 9.99 -20.36
C LYS A 185 -31.93 10.33 -19.87
N LYS A 186 -31.63 11.62 -19.65
CA LYS A 186 -30.33 12.07 -19.11
C LYS A 186 -30.03 11.44 -17.75
N SER A 187 -31.00 11.43 -16.84
CA SER A 187 -30.85 10.80 -15.52
C SER A 187 -30.59 9.30 -15.61
N PHE A 188 -31.30 8.60 -16.51
CA PHE A 188 -31.11 7.17 -16.75
C PHE A 188 -29.73 6.85 -17.31
N VAL A 189 -29.27 7.59 -18.34
CA VAL A 189 -27.91 7.44 -18.90
C VAL A 189 -26.85 7.72 -17.83
N ASN A 190 -27.03 8.76 -17.02
CA ASN A 190 -26.11 9.08 -15.93
C ASN A 190 -26.08 7.99 -14.84
N ALA A 191 -27.21 7.37 -14.53
CA ALA A 191 -27.26 6.22 -13.61
C ALA A 191 -26.46 5.02 -14.16
N ILE A 192 -26.57 4.74 -15.46
CA ILE A 192 -25.77 3.69 -16.13
C ILE A 192 -24.27 4.01 -16.05
N ILE A 193 -23.88 5.23 -16.39
CA ILE A 193 -22.47 5.67 -16.32
C ILE A 193 -21.95 5.54 -14.88
N GLY A 194 -22.76 5.96 -13.90
CA GLY A 194 -22.43 5.78 -12.49
C GLY A 194 -22.19 4.32 -12.12
N LEU A 195 -23.05 3.40 -12.57
CA LEU A 195 -22.89 1.96 -12.30
C LEU A 195 -21.58 1.43 -12.90
N VAL A 196 -21.27 1.83 -14.14
CA VAL A 196 -20.01 1.46 -14.81
C VAL A 196 -18.81 1.97 -14.00
N ILE A 197 -18.85 3.19 -13.47
CA ILE A 197 -17.80 3.74 -12.60
C ILE A 197 -17.61 2.89 -11.34
N VAL A 198 -18.69 2.46 -10.69
CA VAL A 198 -18.60 1.59 -9.49
C VAL A 198 -18.03 0.22 -9.83
N ALA A 199 -18.42 -0.36 -10.97
CA ALA A 199 -17.84 -1.62 -11.45
C ALA A 199 -16.33 -1.48 -11.71
N PHE A 200 -15.90 -0.37 -12.34
CA PHE A 200 -14.48 -0.05 -12.48
C PHE A 200 -13.78 0.13 -11.12
N SER A 201 -14.45 0.76 -10.15
CA SER A 201 -13.91 0.91 -8.79
C SER A 201 -13.68 -0.44 -8.13
N PHE A 202 -14.53 -1.45 -8.37
CA PHE A 202 -14.32 -2.81 -7.85
C PHE A 202 -13.10 -3.49 -8.48
N ALA A 203 -12.93 -3.35 -9.80
CA ALA A 203 -11.77 -3.87 -10.50
C ALA A 203 -10.47 -3.23 -9.97
N ILE A 204 -10.47 -1.91 -9.78
CA ILE A 204 -9.34 -1.16 -9.20
C ILE A 204 -9.08 -1.60 -7.76
N ALA A 205 -10.12 -1.74 -6.93
CA ALA A 205 -9.98 -2.22 -5.55
C ALA A 205 -9.32 -3.59 -5.49
N SER A 206 -9.73 -4.51 -6.37
CA SER A 206 -9.15 -5.84 -6.48
C SER A 206 -7.69 -5.78 -6.92
N LEU A 207 -7.37 -4.91 -7.88
CA LEU A 207 -5.99 -4.67 -8.34
C LEU A 207 -5.09 -4.12 -7.24
N ILE A 208 -5.58 -3.16 -6.46
CA ILE A 208 -4.88 -2.60 -5.28
C ILE A 208 -4.61 -3.72 -4.30
N GLN A 209 -5.64 -4.43 -3.84
CA GLN A 209 -5.52 -5.51 -2.86
C GLN A 209 -4.50 -6.56 -3.32
N LYS A 210 -4.58 -6.99 -4.59
CA LYS A 210 -3.64 -7.93 -5.19
C LYS A 210 -2.22 -7.36 -5.23
N THR A 211 -2.06 -6.11 -5.65
CA THR A 211 -0.74 -5.47 -5.74
C THR A 211 -0.09 -5.39 -4.36
N PHE A 212 -0.82 -4.97 -3.33
CA PHE A 212 -0.28 -4.87 -1.98
C PHE A 212 -0.08 -6.24 -1.30
N SER A 213 -0.91 -7.25 -1.61
CA SER A 213 -0.64 -8.63 -1.18
C SER A 213 0.62 -9.18 -1.87
N ASP A 214 0.80 -8.92 -3.16
CA ASP A 214 1.98 -9.41 -3.89
C ASP A 214 3.26 -8.69 -3.44
N LEU A 215 3.20 -7.39 -3.14
CA LEU A 215 4.34 -6.63 -2.59
C LEU A 215 4.75 -7.09 -1.18
N SER A 216 3.87 -7.80 -0.46
CA SER A 216 4.15 -8.35 0.87
C SER A 216 4.45 -9.85 0.86
N ILE A 217 4.22 -10.51 -0.28
CA ILE A 217 4.51 -11.92 -0.52
C ILE A 217 5.52 -11.97 -1.67
N THR A 218 6.75 -11.51 -1.43
CA THR A 218 7.89 -11.92 -2.25
C THR A 218 8.79 -12.88 -1.47
N PRO A 219 8.39 -14.14 -1.22
CA PRO A 219 9.35 -15.22 -1.16
C PRO A 219 9.65 -15.58 -2.61
N ASN A 220 10.76 -15.10 -3.16
CA ASN A 220 11.33 -15.79 -4.30
C ASN A 220 12.58 -16.50 -3.80
N ILE A 221 12.37 -17.79 -3.56
CA ILE A 221 13.29 -18.93 -3.55
C ILE A 221 14.75 -18.59 -3.84
#